data_AF-A0A401W471-F1
#
_entry.id   AF-A0A401W471-F1
#
_cell.length_a   1.000
_cell.length_b   1.000
_cell.length_c   1.000
_cell.angle_alpha   90.00
_cell.angle_beta   90.00
_cell.angle_gamma   90.00
#
_symmetry.space_group_name_H-M   'P 1'
#
loop_
_entity.id
_entity.type
_entity.pdbx_description
1 polymer ?
#
loop_
_entity_poly.entity_id
_entity_poly.type
_entity_poly.pdbx_seq_one_letter_code
_entity_poly.pdbx_strand_id
1 'polypeptide(L)' 'MSERLDVRRMLLARGWTEKRSGLLMKGGACWAVTNDCGDSSLSGPRRGRCDGQFTFDFPGDVPARVIVSAAEAAAEVRAE' A
#
# COMPACT_ATOMS: atom_id res chain seq x y z
N MET A 1 -11.91 -9.87 13.14
CA MET A 1 -11.54 -8.77 12.23
C MET A 1 -10.10 -8.99 11.82
N SER A 2 -9.83 -9.39 10.58
CA SER A 2 -8.47 -9.58 10.09
C SER A 2 -7.99 -8.25 9.51
N GLU A 3 -7.55 -7.32 10.35
CA GLU A 3 -7.08 -5.98 9.94
C GLU A 3 -5.77 -5.99 9.12
N ARG A 4 -5.43 -7.10 8.44
CA ARG A 4 -4.15 -7.31 7.73
C ARG A 4 -2.94 -6.84 8.56
N LEU A 5 -2.95 -7.16 9.85
CA LEU A 5 -1.89 -6.77 10.79
C LEU A 5 -0.52 -7.31 10.36
N ASP A 6 -0.51 -8.43 9.64
CA ASP A 6 0.66 -9.00 8.98
C ASP A 6 1.27 -8.02 7.96
N VAL A 7 0.47 -7.49 7.04
CA VAL A 7 0.91 -6.48 6.05
C VAL A 7 1.35 -5.21 6.76
N ARG A 8 0.53 -4.68 7.68
CA ARG A 8 0.82 -3.45 8.44
C ARG A 8 2.17 -3.51 9.14
N ARG A 9 2.43 -4.59 9.90
CA ARG A 9 3.71 -4.78 10.60
C ARG A 9 4.89 -4.85 9.64
N MET A 10 4.74 -5.56 8.52
CA MET A 10 5.79 -5.69 7.51
C MET A 10 6.12 -4.38 6.80
N LEU A 11 5.12 -3.51 6.58
CA LEU A 11 5.33 -2.17 5.99
C LEU A 11 5.98 -1.21 7.00
N LEU A 12 5.50 -1.18 8.25
CA LEU A 12 6.10 -0.37 9.31
C LEU A 12 7.58 -0.73 9.52
N ALA A 13 7.91 -2.02 9.53
CA ALA A 13 9.30 -2.49 9.63
C ALA A 13 10.18 -2.05 8.45
N ARG A 14 9.59 -1.70 7.30
CA ARG A 14 10.28 -1.19 6.09
C ARG A 14 10.25 0.34 5.99
N GLY A 15 9.89 1.03 7.06
CA GLY A 15 9.92 2.50 7.12
C GLY A 15 8.69 3.18 6.53
N TRP A 16 7.59 2.45 6.31
CA TRP A 16 6.30 3.11 6.06
C TRP A 16 5.82 3.81 7.33
N THR A 17 5.15 4.95 7.16
CA THR A 17 4.60 5.72 8.27
C THR A 17 3.10 5.63 8.29
N GLU A 18 2.53 5.26 9.43
CA GLU A 18 1.09 5.26 9.64
C GLU A 18 0.57 6.66 10.03
N LYS A 19 -0.52 7.10 9.40
CA LYS A 19 -1.23 8.32 9.74
C LYS A 19 -2.36 8.04 10.72
N ARG A 20 -2.89 9.09 11.37
CA ARG A 20 -4.04 8.99 12.29
C ARG A 20 -5.29 8.37 11.65
N SER A 21 -5.40 8.42 10.33
CA SER A 21 -6.47 7.78 9.54
C SER A 21 -6.29 6.27 9.33
N GLY A 22 -5.19 5.67 9.79
CA GLY A 22 -4.85 4.26 9.53
C GLY A 22 -4.16 4.00 8.19
N LEU A 23 -3.98 5.04 7.35
CA LEU A 23 -3.24 4.94 6.09
C LEU A 23 -1.75 4.79 6.36
N LEU A 24 -1.09 3.85 5.67
CA LEU A 24 0.37 3.74 5.64
C LEU A 24 0.92 4.43 4.39
N MET A 25 1.92 5.28 4.54
CA MET A 25 2.52 6.01 3.42
C MET A 25 4.04 5.91 3.35
N LYS A 26 4.57 5.87 2.13
CA LYS A 26 6.02 5.96 1.81
C LYS A 26 6.20 6.39 0.36
N GLY A 27 7.08 7.35 0.09
CA GLY A 27 7.47 7.72 -1.28
C GLY A 27 6.32 8.16 -2.20
N GLY A 28 5.24 8.72 -1.65
CA GLY A 28 4.03 9.08 -2.42
C GLY A 28 3.04 7.91 -2.63
N ALA A 29 3.43 6.68 -2.27
CA ALA A 29 2.51 5.55 -2.21
C ALA A 29 1.75 5.51 -0.87
N CYS A 30 0.54 4.96 -0.92
CA CYS A 30 -0.40 4.86 0.18
C CYS A 30 -1.06 3.47 0.18
N TRP A 31 -1.04 2.78 1.31
CA TRP A 31 -1.74 1.50 1.49
C TRP A 31 -2.73 1.58 2.65
N ALA A 32 -3.89 0.93 2.48
CA ALA A 32 -4.90 0.81 3.54
C ALA A 32 -5.79 -0.41 3.37
N VAL A 33 -6.30 -0.92 4.49
CA VAL A 33 -7.38 -1.92 4.52
C VAL A 33 -8.69 -1.24 4.13
N THR A 34 -9.46 -1.86 3.23
CA THR A 34 -10.72 -1.30 2.69
C THR A 34 -11.95 -1.90 3.35
N ASN A 35 -11.86 -3.09 3.95
CA ASN A 35 -12.96 -3.71 4.69
C ASN A 35 -12.47 -4.73 5.74
N ASP A 36 -13.41 -5.24 6.56
CA ASP A 36 -13.13 -6.18 7.65
C ASP A 36 -12.77 -7.61 7.18
N CYS A 37 -12.94 -7.89 5.88
CA CYS A 37 -12.55 -9.15 5.24
C CYS A 37 -11.05 -9.19 4.89
N GLY A 38 -10.32 -8.11 5.14
CA GLY A 38 -8.90 -8.01 4.85
C GLY A 38 -8.58 -7.59 3.42
N ASP A 39 -9.58 -7.13 2.66
CA ASP A 39 -9.31 -6.45 1.39
C ASP A 39 -8.54 -5.17 1.67
N SER A 40 -7.67 -4.79 0.75
CA SER A 40 -6.85 -3.58 0.89
C SER A 40 -6.58 -2.94 -0.45
N SER A 41 -6.22 -1.66 -0.45
CA SER A 41 -5.84 -0.94 -1.66
C SER A 41 -4.45 -0.32 -1.51
N LEU A 42 -3.76 -0.20 -2.64
CA LEU A 42 -2.49 0.49 -2.78
C LEU A 42 -2.61 1.52 -3.89
N SER A 43 -2.39 2.77 -3.54
CA SER A 43 -2.32 3.88 -4.47
C SER A 43 -0.92 4.46 -4.51
N GLY A 44 -0.55 5.07 -5.64
CA GLY A 44 0.75 5.72 -5.78
C GLY A 44 0.89 6.53 -7.06
N PRO A 45 2.00 7.27 -7.21
CA PRO A 45 2.29 8.04 -8.41
C PRO A 45 2.56 7.11 -9.60
N ARG A 46 2.09 7.48 -10.80
CA ARG A 46 2.49 6.80 -12.05
C ARG A 46 3.79 7.39 -12.60
N ARG A 47 4.55 6.56 -13.31
CA ARG A 47 5.74 6.96 -14.08
C ARG A 47 5.37 7.15 -15.56
N GLY A 48 5.86 8.22 -16.20
CA GLY A 48 5.71 8.47 -17.64
C GLY A 48 4.74 9.61 -18.01
N ARG A 49 4.50 9.82 -19.32
CA ARG A 49 3.68 10.94 -19.88
C ARG A 49 2.20 10.96 -19.46
N CYS A 50 1.76 10.04 -18.63
CA CYS A 50 0.41 10.01 -18.11
C CYS A 50 0.43 10.54 -16.68
N ASP A 51 0.22 11.84 -16.52
CA ASP A 51 0.00 12.45 -15.21
C ASP A 51 -1.20 11.77 -14.53
N GLY A 52 -1.00 11.22 -13.33
CA GLY A 52 -2.06 10.56 -12.58
C GLY A 52 -1.57 9.66 -11.44
N GLN A 53 -2.53 9.19 -10.63
CA GLN A 53 -2.32 8.17 -9.62
C GLN A 53 -2.80 6.81 -10.16
N PHE A 54 -2.16 5.74 -9.73
CA PHE A 54 -2.75 4.41 -9.85
C PHE A 54 -3.39 4.02 -8.52
N THR A 55 -4.35 3.10 -8.59
CA THR A 55 -4.87 2.36 -7.45
C THR A 55 -4.99 0.89 -7.84
N PHE A 56 -4.53 0.00 -6.98
CA PHE A 56 -4.70 -1.44 -7.09
C PHE A 56 -5.39 -1.96 -5.85
N ASP A 57 -6.37 -2.84 -6.06
CA ASP A 57 -7.07 -3.53 -4.98
C ASP A 57 -6.53 -4.95 -4.82
N PHE A 58 -6.38 -5.36 -3.56
CA PHE A 58 -5.95 -6.68 -3.14
C PHE A 58 -7.08 -7.33 -2.34
N PRO A 59 -7.69 -8.40 -2.87
CA PRO A 59 -8.60 -9.22 -2.09
C PRO A 59 -7.94 -9.81 -0.83
N GLY A 60 -8.76 -10.15 0.16
CA GLY A 60 -8.32 -10.62 1.49
C GLY A 60 -7.50 -11.91 1.47
N ASP A 61 -7.57 -12.70 0.41
CA ASP A 61 -6.80 -13.93 0.22
C ASP A 61 -5.40 -13.70 -0.37
N VAL A 62 -5.10 -12.48 -0.87
CA VAL A 62 -3.78 -12.18 -1.42
C VAL A 62 -2.72 -12.32 -0.33
N PRO A 63 -1.62 -13.06 -0.55
CA PRO A 63 -0.60 -13.21 0.49
C PRO A 63 0.08 -11.88 0.84
N ALA A 64 0.31 -11.63 2.13
CA ALA A 64 0.92 -10.37 2.61
C ALA A 64 2.23 -10.01 1.91
N ARG A 65 3.09 -11.00 1.62
CA ARG A 65 4.34 -10.80 0.89
C ARG A 65 4.14 -10.16 -0.49
N VAL A 66 3.05 -10.48 -1.18
CA VAL A 66 2.74 -9.93 -2.51
C VAL A 66 2.37 -8.45 -2.38
N ILE A 67 1.50 -8.14 -1.42
CA ILE A 67 1.06 -6.78 -1.12
C ILE A 67 2.25 -5.90 -0.74
N VAL A 68 3.11 -6.41 0.15
CA VAL A 68 4.27 -5.63 0.63
C VAL A 68 5.30 -5.40 -0.48
N SER A 69 5.56 -6.39 -1.34
CA SER A 69 6.44 -6.20 -2.50
C SER A 69 5.88 -5.17 -3.48
N ALA A 70 4.56 -5.21 -3.74
CA ALA A 70 3.91 -4.21 -4.59
C ALA A 70 3.98 -2.81 -3.99
N ALA A 71 3.79 -2.70 -2.67
CA ALA A 71 3.89 -1.44 -1.94
C ALA A 71 5.32 -0.86 -2.02
N GLU A 72 6.35 -1.65 -1.73
CA GLU A 72 7.74 -1.18 -1.87
C GLU A 72 8.05 -0.70 -3.29
N ALA A 73 7.63 -1.48 -4.31
CA ALA A 73 7.80 -1.08 -5.70
C ALA A 73 7.08 0.25 -6.00
N ALA A 74 5.86 0.44 -5.47
CA ALA A 74 5.12 1.69 -5.59
C ALA A 74 5.83 2.88 -4.94
N ALA A 75 6.41 2.68 -3.76
CA ALA A 75 7.11 3.73 -3.01
C ALA A 75 8.45 4.15 -3.64
N GLU A 76 9.02 3.31 -4.51
CA GLU A 76 10.23 3.64 -5.28
C GLU A 76 9.94 4.47 -6.53
N VAL A 77 8.67 4.54 -6.98
CA VAL A 77 8.29 5.37 -8.12
C VAL A 77 8.41 6.85 -7.74
N ARG A 78 9.49 7.50 -8.17
CA ARG A 78 9.67 8.95 -8.05
C ARG A 78 8.90 9.65 -9.16
N ALA A 79 8.06 10.61 -8.77
CA ALA A 79 7.60 11.65 -9.70
C ALA A 79 8.82 12.52 -10.03
N GLU A 80 9.28 12.44 -11.28
CA GLU A 80 10.36 13.28 -11.83
C GLU A 80 9.83 14.68 -12.20
#